data_AF-A0A928KUA9-F1
#
_entry.id   AF-A0A928KUA9-F1
#
_cell.length_a   1.000
_cell.length_b   1.000
_cell.length_c   1.000
_cell.angle_alpha   90.00
_cell.angle_beta   90.00
_cell.angle_gamma   90.00
#
_symmetry.space_group_name_H-M   'P 1'
#
loop_
_entity.id
_entity.type
_entity.pdbx_description
1 polymer ?
#
loop_
_entity_poly.entity_id
_entity_poly.type
_entity_poly.pdbx_seq_one_letter_code
_entity_poly.pdbx_strand_id
1 'polypeptide(L)'
;MEQWQSVQKKYPARLLAIENPEAARLLQYLLESSGYRVVCDPAELPGADFLLVPPGGAPKRAEGLEYMLLENSGRMTESSSCPFRYHAVEYETALPVLPGAQRVSYSVHSPKADVFARNIRSGGYGVVFELESGGIVGRVALGEEREIRPALVAALAAIRCGIPFARVTDALNEIPLLSRNLG
;
A
#
# COMPACT_ATOMS: atom_id res chain seq x y z
N MET A 1 10.48 -24.66 -37.68
CA MET A 1 10.23 -23.40 -36.94
C MET A 1 9.67 -23.79 -35.59
N GLU A 2 10.51 -23.82 -34.57
CA GLU A 2 10.07 -24.13 -33.21
C GLU A 2 9.28 -22.94 -32.66
N GLN A 3 8.04 -23.20 -32.25
CA GLN A 3 7.21 -22.23 -31.54
C GLN A 3 7.86 -21.95 -30.20
N TRP A 4 8.40 -20.75 -30.04
CA TRP A 4 8.81 -20.22 -28.74
C TRP A 4 7.56 -20.03 -27.89
N GLN A 5 7.12 -21.07 -27.19
CA GLN A 5 6.21 -20.92 -26.09
C GLN A 5 6.98 -20.16 -25.00
N SER A 6 6.66 -18.88 -24.84
CA SER A 6 7.09 -18.10 -23.70
C SER A 6 6.61 -18.84 -22.45
N VAL A 7 7.50 -19.54 -21.78
CA VAL A 7 7.28 -20.02 -20.41
C VAL A 7 7.02 -18.75 -19.61
N GLN A 8 5.74 -18.41 -19.41
CA GLN A 8 5.34 -17.36 -18.48
C GLN A 8 5.87 -17.82 -17.12
N LYS A 9 7.05 -17.31 -16.72
CA LYS A 9 7.50 -17.41 -15.34
C LYS A 9 6.41 -16.74 -14.52
N LYS A 10 5.57 -17.55 -13.89
CA LYS A 10 4.58 -17.08 -12.95
C LYS A 10 5.38 -16.62 -11.73
N TYR A 11 5.64 -15.31 -11.66
CA TYR A 11 6.28 -14.71 -10.50
C TYR A 11 5.41 -15.01 -9.28
N PRO A 12 6.02 -15.18 -8.09
CA PRO A 12 5.24 -15.38 -6.88
C PRO A 12 4.29 -14.19 -6.68
N ALA A 13 3.05 -14.46 -6.31
CA ALA A 13 2.10 -13.41 -5.98
C ALA A 13 2.56 -12.70 -4.70
N ARG A 14 2.31 -11.41 -4.61
CA ARG A 14 2.78 -10.59 -3.48
C ARG A 14 1.69 -10.43 -2.43
N LEU A 15 2.03 -10.74 -1.19
CA LEU A 15 1.14 -10.55 -0.06
C LEU A 15 1.35 -9.19 0.59
N LEU A 16 0.25 -8.44 0.73
CA LEU A 16 0.15 -7.20 1.46
C LEU A 16 -0.86 -7.38 2.58
N ALA A 17 -0.42 -7.13 3.82
CA ALA A 17 -1.25 -7.21 5.00
C ALA A 17 -1.45 -5.79 5.55
N ILE A 18 -2.65 -5.24 5.43
CA ILE A 18 -2.95 -3.84 5.80
C ILE A 18 -4.07 -3.84 6.84
N GLU A 19 -3.82 -3.26 8.02
CA GLU A 19 -4.82 -3.19 9.09
C GLU A 19 -5.91 -2.16 8.78
N ASN A 20 -5.52 -0.98 8.28
CA ASN A 20 -6.47 0.07 7.98
C ASN A 20 -7.34 -0.27 6.74
N PRO A 21 -8.67 -0.40 6.88
CA PRO A 21 -9.53 -0.85 5.79
C PRO A 21 -9.65 0.19 4.66
N GLU A 22 -9.62 1.48 4.96
CA GLU A 22 -9.59 2.54 3.95
C GLU A 22 -8.30 2.48 3.14
N ALA A 23 -7.14 2.27 3.78
CA ALA A 23 -5.86 2.13 3.12
C ALA A 23 -5.82 0.89 2.23
N ALA A 24 -6.40 -0.22 2.69
CA ALA A 24 -6.54 -1.44 1.89
C ALA A 24 -7.38 -1.18 0.63
N ARG A 25 -8.53 -0.51 0.74
CA ARG A 25 -9.37 -0.15 -0.43
C ARG A 25 -8.62 0.75 -1.41
N LEU A 26 -7.93 1.77 -0.91
CA LEU A 26 -7.12 2.68 -1.73
C LEU A 26 -6.00 1.93 -2.46
N LEU A 27 -5.31 1.03 -1.75
CA LEU A 27 -4.25 0.20 -2.31
C LEU A 27 -4.77 -0.76 -3.37
N GLN A 28 -5.92 -1.41 -3.15
CA GLN A 28 -6.56 -2.25 -4.16
C GLN A 28 -6.81 -1.46 -5.44
N TYR A 29 -7.43 -0.28 -5.34
CA TYR A 29 -7.68 0.58 -6.48
C TYR A 29 -6.39 1.02 -7.19
N LEU A 30 -5.35 1.38 -6.43
CA LEU A 30 -4.03 1.74 -6.98
C LEU A 30 -3.39 0.61 -7.80
N LEU A 31 -3.50 -0.63 -7.31
CA LEU A 31 -2.96 -1.81 -7.98
C LEU A 31 -3.79 -2.17 -9.22
N GLU A 32 -5.12 -2.18 -9.11
CA GLU A 32 -6.04 -2.50 -10.21
C GLU A 32 -5.97 -1.46 -11.34
N SER A 33 -5.94 -0.16 -11.00
CA SER A 33 -5.72 0.92 -11.99
C SER A 33 -4.35 0.86 -12.67
N SER A 34 -3.38 0.20 -12.03
CA SER A 34 -2.06 -0.09 -12.61
C SER A 34 -2.03 -1.40 -13.42
N GLY A 35 -3.18 -2.08 -13.58
CA GLY A 35 -3.33 -3.28 -14.40
C GLY A 35 -3.04 -4.60 -13.68
N TYR A 36 -2.91 -4.59 -12.36
CA TYR A 36 -2.68 -5.80 -11.57
C TYR A 36 -3.97 -6.46 -11.13
N ARG A 37 -3.98 -7.79 -11.09
CA ARG A 37 -5.07 -8.56 -10.48
C ARG A 37 -4.84 -8.68 -8.97
N VAL A 38 -5.71 -8.05 -8.21
CA VAL A 38 -5.73 -8.12 -6.75
C VAL A 38 -6.83 -9.07 -6.30
N VAL A 39 -6.56 -9.89 -5.29
CA VAL A 39 -7.57 -10.71 -4.62
C VAL A 39 -7.49 -10.48 -3.11
N CYS A 40 -8.63 -10.63 -2.43
CA CYS A 40 -8.73 -10.47 -0.99
C CYS A 40 -8.98 -11.79 -0.25
N ASP A 41 -9.21 -12.87 -1.00
CA ASP A 41 -9.33 -14.23 -0.48
C ASP A 41 -8.13 -15.07 -0.95
N PRO A 42 -7.37 -15.70 -0.03
CA PRO A 42 -6.32 -16.66 -0.38
C PRO A 42 -6.78 -17.80 -1.31
N ALA A 43 -8.06 -18.18 -1.29
CA ALA A 43 -8.62 -19.19 -2.19
C ALA A 43 -8.60 -18.75 -3.67
N GLU A 44 -8.59 -17.44 -3.93
CA GLU A 44 -8.61 -16.86 -5.28
C GLU A 44 -7.21 -16.53 -5.82
N LEU A 45 -6.16 -16.84 -5.05
CA LEU A 45 -4.77 -16.57 -5.38
C LEU A 45 -4.30 -17.10 -6.76
N PRO A 46 -4.77 -18.25 -7.28
CA PRO A 46 -4.33 -18.72 -8.58
C PRO A 46 -4.50 -17.67 -9.70
N GLY A 47 -3.37 -17.14 -10.17
CA GLY A 47 -3.33 -16.14 -11.25
C GLY A 47 -3.57 -14.70 -10.79
N ALA A 48 -3.54 -14.41 -9.49
CA ALA A 48 -3.50 -13.06 -8.96
C ALA A 48 -2.05 -12.57 -8.86
N ASP A 49 -1.84 -11.26 -8.98
CA ASP A 49 -0.54 -10.61 -8.76
C ASP A 49 -0.36 -10.25 -7.28
N PHE A 50 -1.46 -9.87 -6.62
CA PHE A 50 -1.47 -9.46 -5.22
C PHE A 50 -2.56 -10.16 -4.41
N LEU A 51 -2.20 -10.55 -3.19
CA LEU A 51 -3.14 -10.92 -2.14
C LEU A 51 -3.16 -9.81 -1.09
N LEU A 52 -4.29 -9.14 -0.94
CA LEU A 52 -4.49 -8.06 0.01
C LEU A 52 -5.43 -8.51 1.13
N VAL A 53 -4.91 -8.61 2.36
CA VAL A 53 -5.68 -9.13 3.50
C VAL A 53 -5.44 -8.28 4.75
N PRO A 54 -6.32 -8.34 5.76
CA PRO A 54 -5.98 -7.82 7.08
C PRO A 54 -4.86 -8.67 7.73
N PRO A 55 -4.07 -8.12 8.67
CA PRO A 55 -2.98 -8.85 9.34
C PRO A 55 -3.38 -10.22 9.91
N GLY A 56 -4.55 -10.31 10.55
CA GLY A 56 -5.07 -11.57 11.11
C GLY A 56 -5.47 -12.61 10.07
N GLY A 57 -5.68 -12.21 8.82
CA GLY A 57 -6.00 -13.08 7.69
C GLY A 57 -4.78 -13.53 6.88
N ALA A 58 -3.57 -13.06 7.23
CA ALA A 58 -2.36 -13.41 6.51
C ALA A 58 -1.97 -14.89 6.76
N PRO A 59 -1.76 -15.71 5.71
CA PRO A 59 -1.24 -17.06 5.85
C PRO A 59 0.16 -17.03 6.48
N LYS A 60 0.42 -17.92 7.44
CA LYS A 60 1.68 -17.95 8.19
C LYS A 60 2.91 -18.13 7.29
N ARG A 61 2.85 -19.13 6.39
CA ARG A 61 3.79 -19.35 5.27
C ARG A 61 3.05 -20.13 4.20
N ALA A 62 2.99 -19.58 2.99
CA ALA A 62 2.51 -20.28 1.81
C ALA A 62 3.55 -20.21 0.70
N GLU A 63 3.82 -21.35 0.07
CA GLU A 63 4.74 -21.42 -1.08
C GLU A 63 4.21 -20.58 -2.25
N GLY A 64 5.12 -19.97 -3.01
CA GLY A 64 4.74 -19.13 -4.14
C GLY A 64 4.20 -17.75 -3.76
N LEU A 65 4.28 -17.35 -2.49
CA LEU A 65 4.01 -15.98 -2.03
C LEU A 65 5.28 -15.22 -1.66
N GLU A 66 5.38 -13.98 -2.13
CA GLU A 66 6.34 -12.99 -1.66
C GLU A 66 5.66 -12.09 -0.62
N TYR A 67 6.09 -12.19 0.65
CA TYR A 67 5.53 -11.41 1.74
C TYR A 67 6.13 -10.00 1.72
N MET A 68 5.37 -9.03 1.21
CA MET A 68 5.92 -7.72 0.89
C MET A 68 5.84 -6.76 2.06
N LEU A 69 4.64 -6.47 2.54
CA LEU A 69 4.43 -5.41 3.51
C LEU A 69 3.34 -5.77 4.52
N LEU A 70 3.62 -5.49 5.77
CA LEU A 70 2.66 -5.49 6.86
C LEU A 70 2.50 -4.07 7.40
N GLU A 71 1.27 -3.62 7.57
CA GLU A 71 0.91 -2.44 8.36
C GLU A 71 0.03 -2.91 9.52
N ASN A 72 0.47 -2.64 10.75
CA ASN A 72 -0.17 -3.11 11.97
C ASN A 72 0.17 -2.18 13.15
N SER A 73 -0.85 -1.71 13.85
CA SER A 73 -0.74 -0.90 15.07
C SER A 73 -0.47 -1.72 16.34
N GLY A 74 -0.67 -3.04 16.28
CA GLY A 74 -0.49 -3.96 17.40
C GLY A 74 0.95 -4.47 17.56
N ARG A 75 1.32 -4.80 18.80
CA ARG A 75 2.53 -5.59 19.07
C ARG A 75 2.26 -7.04 18.64
N MET A 76 2.70 -7.42 17.45
CA MET A 76 2.82 -8.84 17.13
C MET A 76 3.91 -9.44 18.03
N THR A 77 3.47 -10.25 18.99
CA THR A 77 4.32 -11.03 19.86
C THR A 77 4.44 -12.45 19.31
N GLU A 78 5.14 -12.66 18.20
CA GLU A 78 5.50 -14.04 17.82
C GLU A 78 6.97 -14.21 17.46
N SER A 79 7.56 -15.09 18.25
CA SER A 79 8.94 -15.58 18.26
C SER A 79 9.20 -16.50 17.07
N SER A 80 9.22 -15.98 15.85
CA SER A 80 9.83 -16.64 14.69
C SER A 80 9.99 -15.65 13.53
N SER A 81 10.90 -15.92 12.59
CA SER A 81 11.29 -14.94 11.56
C SER A 81 10.08 -14.42 10.79
N CYS A 82 9.84 -13.10 10.87
CA CYS A 82 8.81 -12.44 10.11
C CYS A 82 9.04 -12.69 8.61
N PRO A 83 8.06 -13.22 7.86
CA PRO A 83 8.23 -13.45 6.43
C PRO A 83 8.17 -12.14 5.64
N PHE A 84 7.61 -11.06 6.22
CA PHE A 84 7.45 -9.78 5.56
C PHE A 84 8.79 -9.06 5.36
N ARG A 85 9.01 -8.61 4.14
CA ARG A 85 10.15 -7.76 3.79
C ARG A 85 10.08 -6.38 4.43
N TYR A 86 8.89 -5.80 4.52
CA TYR A 86 8.66 -4.46 5.05
C TYR A 86 7.63 -4.46 6.19
N HIS A 87 7.89 -3.64 7.21
CA HIS A 87 6.92 -3.31 8.25
C HIS A 87 6.65 -1.81 8.22
N ALA A 88 5.45 -1.44 7.81
CA ALA A 88 4.96 -0.07 7.73
C ALA A 88 4.48 0.40 9.11
N VAL A 89 5.00 1.55 9.54
CA VAL A 89 4.66 2.15 10.83
C VAL A 89 4.48 3.66 10.68
N GLU A 90 3.53 4.22 11.40
CA GLU A 90 3.44 5.68 11.54
C GLU A 90 4.69 6.18 12.27
N TYR A 91 5.37 7.17 11.69
CA TYR A 91 6.72 7.60 12.10
C TYR A 91 6.79 7.98 13.59
N GLU A 92 5.74 8.62 14.09
CA GLU A 92 5.62 9.19 15.43
C GLU A 92 5.45 8.12 16.52
N THR A 93 4.95 6.94 16.18
CA THR A 93 4.44 5.96 17.15
C THR A 93 5.53 5.22 17.94
N ALA A 94 6.80 5.40 17.57
CA ALA A 94 7.96 4.69 18.13
C ALA A 94 7.76 3.15 18.21
N LEU A 95 6.84 2.58 17.41
CA LEU A 95 6.51 1.16 17.46
C LEU A 95 7.74 0.33 17.09
N PRO A 96 8.03 -0.74 17.84
CA PRO A 96 9.07 -1.69 17.47
C PRO A 96 8.68 -2.36 16.15
N VAL A 97 9.68 -2.60 15.29
CA VAL A 97 9.44 -3.32 14.04
C VAL A 97 9.62 -4.81 14.19
N LEU A 98 8.96 -5.58 13.33
CA LEU A 98 9.09 -7.02 13.32
C LEU A 98 10.54 -7.46 13.05
N PRO A 99 11.10 -8.40 13.85
CA PRO A 99 12.44 -8.91 13.61
C PRO A 99 12.57 -9.49 12.19
N GLY A 100 13.57 -9.01 11.45
CA GLY A 100 13.84 -9.43 10.06
C GLY A 100 13.16 -8.61 8.98
N ALA A 101 12.18 -7.77 9.33
CA ALA A 101 11.55 -6.84 8.40
C ALA A 101 12.27 -5.49 8.39
N GLN A 102 12.38 -4.87 7.22
CA GLN A 102 12.85 -3.48 7.10
C GLN A 102 11.74 -2.52 7.54
N ARG A 103 12.07 -1.59 8.44
CA ARG A 103 11.18 -0.47 8.80
C ARG A 103 10.94 0.41 7.58
N VAL A 104 9.67 0.67 7.29
CA VAL A 104 9.24 1.73 6.36
C VAL A 104 8.18 2.56 7.06
N SER A 105 8.10 3.84 6.75
CA SER A 105 7.35 4.79 7.56
C SER A 105 6.51 5.75 6.76
N TYR A 106 5.36 6.11 7.32
CA TYR A 106 4.48 7.15 6.81
C TYR A 106 4.22 8.21 7.89
N SER A 107 3.93 9.45 7.49
CA SER A 107 3.60 10.51 8.45
C SER A 107 2.82 11.68 7.83
N VAL A 108 1.88 12.24 8.58
CA VAL A 108 1.23 13.52 8.27
C VAL A 108 1.89 14.72 8.98
N HIS A 109 2.94 14.49 9.76
CA HIS A 109 3.56 15.48 10.64
C HIS A 109 5.08 15.64 10.45
N SER A 110 5.76 14.64 9.89
CA SER A 110 7.21 14.55 9.85
C SER A 110 7.74 14.30 8.44
N PRO A 111 8.57 15.19 7.87
CA PRO A 111 9.22 14.98 6.58
C PRO A 111 10.35 13.94 6.63
N LYS A 112 10.59 13.33 7.80
CA LYS A 112 11.59 12.27 7.98
C LYS A 112 11.02 10.86 7.68
N ALA A 113 9.72 10.75 7.43
CA ALA A 113 9.12 9.49 7.01
C ALA A 113 9.44 9.17 5.54
N ASP A 114 9.36 7.90 5.14
CA ASP A 114 9.60 7.48 3.75
C ASP A 114 8.53 8.01 2.78
N VAL A 115 7.31 8.17 3.29
CA VAL A 115 6.18 8.79 2.61
C VAL A 115 5.52 9.77 3.57
N PHE A 116 5.32 11.02 3.16
CA PHE A 116 4.66 11.99 4.03
C PHE A 116 3.80 12.99 3.29
N ALA A 117 2.87 13.59 4.03
CA ALA A 117 2.09 14.73 3.58
C ALA A 117 2.71 16.03 4.11
N ARG A 118 2.74 17.07 3.27
CA ARG A 118 3.02 18.45 3.70
C ARG A 118 2.13 19.44 2.95
N ASN A 119 2.19 20.71 3.36
CA ASN A 119 1.41 21.79 2.76
C ASN A 119 -0.10 21.47 2.70
N ILE A 120 -0.62 20.83 3.75
CA ILE A 120 -2.04 20.43 3.85
C ILE A 120 -2.91 21.68 3.91
N ARG A 121 -3.89 21.76 3.02
CA ARG A 121 -4.84 22.86 2.90
C ARG A 121 -6.24 22.29 2.77
N SER A 122 -7.06 22.54 3.77
CA SER A 122 -8.48 22.17 3.78
C SER A 122 -9.30 23.32 3.18
N GLY A 123 -10.32 22.98 2.38
CA GLY A 123 -11.22 23.95 1.75
C GLY A 123 -12.60 23.35 1.51
N GLY A 124 -13.54 24.16 0.99
CA GLY A 124 -14.94 23.74 0.81
C GLY A 124 -15.17 22.59 -0.18
N TYR A 125 -14.14 22.16 -0.91
CA TYR A 125 -14.20 21.08 -1.92
C TYR A 125 -13.39 19.84 -1.52
N GLY A 126 -12.80 19.83 -0.33
CA GLY A 126 -11.99 18.75 0.22
C GLY A 126 -10.63 19.22 0.73
N VAL A 127 -9.66 18.31 0.77
CA VAL A 127 -8.31 18.57 1.25
C VAL A 127 -7.30 18.43 0.12
N VAL A 128 -6.33 19.34 0.07
CA VAL A 128 -5.23 19.29 -0.89
C VAL A 128 -3.91 19.32 -0.16
N PHE A 129 -2.99 18.44 -0.53
CA PHE A 129 -1.68 18.34 0.09
C PHE A 129 -0.61 17.92 -0.93
N GLU A 130 0.64 18.08 -0.54
CA GLU A 130 1.79 17.54 -1.26
C GLU A 130 2.15 16.19 -0.63
N LEU A 131 2.04 15.12 -1.43
CA LEU A 131 2.58 13.81 -1.13
C LEU A 131 4.05 13.82 -1.53
N GLU A 132 4.93 13.34 -0.65
CA GLU A 132 6.37 13.26 -0.94
C GLU A 132 6.92 11.89 -0.59
N SER A 133 7.77 11.34 -1.45
CA SER A 133 8.55 10.13 -1.20
C SER A 133 9.87 10.15 -1.95
N GLY A 134 10.99 9.90 -1.25
CA GLY A 134 12.32 9.87 -1.85
C GLY A 134 12.73 11.17 -2.58
N GLY A 135 12.20 12.32 -2.15
CA GLY A 135 12.44 13.63 -2.78
C GLY A 135 11.57 13.92 -4.02
N ILE A 136 10.67 13.01 -4.40
CA ILE A 136 9.68 13.22 -5.45
C ILE A 136 8.40 13.74 -4.80
N VAL A 137 7.85 14.83 -5.36
CA VAL A 137 6.66 15.52 -4.83
C VAL A 137 5.54 15.45 -5.85
N GLY A 138 4.33 15.15 -5.40
CA GLY A 138 3.13 15.22 -6.21
C GLY A 138 1.95 15.77 -5.41
N ARG A 139 1.08 16.53 -6.08
CA ARG A 139 -0.07 17.15 -5.45
C ARG A 139 -1.25 16.18 -5.48
N VAL A 140 -1.89 15.99 -4.34
CA VAL A 140 -3.06 15.10 -4.18
C VAL A 140 -4.23 15.89 -3.59
N ALA A 141 -5.41 15.68 -4.15
CA ALA A 141 -6.67 16.16 -3.64
C ALA A 141 -7.55 14.98 -3.19
N LEU A 142 -8.07 15.06 -1.96
CA LEU A 142 -8.98 14.07 -1.37
C LEU A 142 -10.25 14.75 -0.85
N GLY A 143 -11.25 13.96 -0.48
CA GLY A 143 -12.53 14.47 0.01
C GLY A 143 -12.42 15.07 1.41
N GLU A 144 -11.67 14.43 2.30
CA GLU A 144 -11.54 14.86 3.69
C GLU A 144 -10.12 14.68 4.25
N GLU A 145 -9.73 15.51 5.22
CA GLU A 145 -8.40 15.44 5.85
C GLU A 145 -8.11 14.09 6.52
N ARG A 146 -9.13 13.40 7.04
CA ARG A 146 -9.00 12.05 7.62
C ARG A 146 -8.53 11.00 6.62
N GLU A 147 -8.71 11.24 5.32
CA GLU A 147 -8.34 10.32 4.24
C GLU A 147 -6.84 10.37 3.92
N ILE A 148 -6.12 11.41 4.38
CA ILE A 148 -4.70 11.56 4.11
C ILE A 148 -3.91 10.38 4.67
N ARG A 149 -4.12 10.01 5.95
CA ARG A 149 -3.35 8.92 6.58
C ARG A 149 -3.52 7.59 5.82
N PRO A 150 -4.75 7.11 5.54
CA PRO A 150 -4.96 5.93 4.68
C PRO A 150 -4.28 6.05 3.31
N ALA A 151 -4.32 7.22 2.67
CA ALA A 151 -3.67 7.44 1.38
C ALA A 151 -2.14 7.34 1.46
N LEU A 152 -1.51 7.80 2.55
CA LEU A 152 -0.07 7.64 2.76
C LEU A 152 0.33 6.16 2.91
N VAL A 153 -0.46 5.37 3.65
CA VAL A 153 -0.24 3.93 3.80
C VAL A 153 -0.35 3.22 2.47
N ALA A 154 -1.41 3.50 1.71
CA ALA A 154 -1.64 2.93 0.39
C ALA A 154 -0.52 3.32 -0.60
N ALA A 155 -0.11 4.59 -0.61
CA ALA A 155 0.99 5.08 -1.43
C ALA A 155 2.32 4.39 -1.08
N LEU A 156 2.64 4.28 0.22
CA LEU A 156 3.83 3.58 0.69
C LEU A 156 3.84 2.11 0.22
N ALA A 157 2.72 1.42 0.38
CA ALA A 157 2.59 0.03 -0.05
C ALA A 157 2.73 -0.12 -1.59
N ALA A 158 2.07 0.73 -2.36
CA ALA A 158 2.15 0.72 -3.82
C ALA A 158 3.59 0.98 -4.31
N ILE A 159 4.27 1.99 -3.75
CA ILE A 159 5.67 2.31 -4.10
C ILE A 159 6.60 1.14 -3.76
N ARG A 160 6.42 0.49 -2.59
CA ARG A 160 7.20 -0.70 -2.21
C ARG A 160 6.92 -1.91 -3.10
N CYS A 161 5.76 -1.95 -3.75
CA CYS A 161 5.43 -2.92 -4.79
C CYS A 161 5.95 -2.54 -6.19
N GLY A 162 6.63 -1.39 -6.33
CA GLY A 162 7.22 -0.94 -7.58
C GLY A 162 6.27 -0.12 -8.47
N ILE A 163 5.10 0.30 -7.95
CA ILE A 163 4.23 1.23 -8.67
C ILE A 163 4.93 2.58 -8.76
N PRO A 164 5.08 3.18 -9.96
CA PRO A 164 5.71 4.49 -10.11
C PRO A 164 4.96 5.58 -9.33
N PHE A 165 5.69 6.47 -8.67
CA PHE A 165 5.11 7.55 -7.86
C PHE A 165 4.06 8.38 -8.61
N ALA A 166 4.32 8.73 -9.87
CA ALA A 166 3.36 9.48 -10.70
C ALA A 166 2.02 8.75 -10.86
N ARG A 167 2.05 7.41 -11.05
CA ARG A 167 0.83 6.60 -11.13
C ARG A 167 0.06 6.59 -9.82
N VAL A 168 0.77 6.57 -8.70
CA VAL A 168 0.13 6.65 -7.38
C VAL A 168 -0.60 7.98 -7.21
N THR A 169 0.04 9.10 -7.55
CA THR A 169 -0.59 10.43 -7.42
C THR A 169 -1.74 10.62 -8.40
N ASP A 170 -1.62 10.13 -9.63
CA ASP A 170 -2.70 10.23 -10.63
C ASP A 170 -3.95 9.49 -10.13
N ALA A 171 -3.79 8.22 -9.74
CA ALA A 171 -4.89 7.41 -9.24
C ALA A 171 -5.52 8.00 -7.96
N LEU A 172 -4.72 8.51 -7.01
CA LEU A 172 -5.28 9.16 -5.82
C LEU A 172 -6.16 10.38 -6.17
N ASN A 173 -5.81 11.13 -7.21
CA ASN A 173 -6.60 12.28 -7.67
C ASN A 173 -7.86 11.89 -8.46
N GLU A 174 -7.99 10.65 -8.93
CA GLU A 174 -9.19 10.16 -9.60
C GLU A 174 -10.32 9.82 -8.60
N ILE A 175 -9.98 9.50 -7.36
CA ILE A 175 -10.94 9.03 -6.34
C ILE A 175 -12.06 10.04 -6.06
N PRO A 176 -11.80 11.35 -5.82
CA PRO A 176 -12.88 12.31 -5.60
C PRO A 176 -13.80 12.47 -6.81
N LEU A 177 -13.31 12.19 -8.03
CA LEU A 177 -14.11 12.26 -9.25
C LEU A 177 -15.08 11.09 -9.34
N LEU A 178 -14.63 9.88 -8.97
CA LEU A 178 -15.48 8.68 -8.93
C LEU A 178 -16.63 8.84 -7.92
N SER A 179 -16.34 9.38 -6.73
CA SER A 179 -17.36 9.61 -5.71
C SER A 179 -18.41 10.66 -6.09
N ARG A 180 -18.06 11.62 -6.97
CA ARG A 180 -18.98 12.66 -7.46
C ARG A 180 -19.87 12.20 -8.61
N ASN A 181 -19.40 11.25 -9.42
CA ASN A 181 -20.16 10.74 -10.57
C ASN A 181 -21.13 9.61 -10.21
N LEU A 182 -21.02 9.05 -9.01
CA LEU A 182 -21.88 8.00 -8.46
C LEU A 182 -22.88 8.54 -7.41
N GLY A 183 -22.89 9.86 -7.18
CA GLY A 183 -23.77 10.55 -6.23
C GLY A 183 -24.98 11.19 -6.90
#